data_AF-A0A5J4TI17-F1
#
_entry.id   AF-A0A5J4TI17-F1
#
_cell.length_a   1.000
_cell.length_b   1.000
_cell.length_c   1.000
_cell.angle_alpha   90.00
_cell.angle_beta   90.00
_cell.angle_gamma   90.00
#
_symmetry.space_group_name_H-M   'P 1'
#
loop_
_entity.id
_entity.type
_entity.pdbx_description
1 polymer ?
#
loop_
_entity_poly.entity_id
_entity_poly.type
_entity_poly.pdbx_seq_one_letter_code
_entity_poly.pdbx_strand_id
1 'polypeptide(L)'
;MEETLIYKVQQYQTIHSKAIIDFTNITHQGNTGGSAIKATISTGILPSQSQMILDDCKFEECRSEKGDGGAIHTDIYGQYIMTSTTFKKCVGKNGGGIYSNNERGDYQIGQSCSFTECQSVIGNGGGLYMSIISLGKFIVAPGTLFKDNQARNVSDTIKTPPTNPPPTGYGGGIFLYTGDTGYLGDSFPTTTNFDLSGALYYNNTADNGGQSLYVVSLSLNELCLMEQIRTDHGKYIKGNYSDFISDEKELQGCWLSISEFNALTPLLDDPLLDNVSFYQQNLWRLWTPPDPHVSPNPPIPPDNYLWYVQFRLNGQYPYSRGRDVFGCGWYDDPCASLDFALDEISYRL
;
A
#
# COMPACT_ATOMS: atom_id res chain seq x y z
N MET A 1 -26.74 -4.64 -20.91
CA MET A 1 -26.06 -5.67 -20.10
C MET A 1 -24.76 -5.94 -20.83
N GLU A 2 -23.68 -5.31 -20.41
CA GLU A 2 -22.34 -5.74 -20.84
C GLU A 2 -21.90 -6.80 -19.84
N GLU A 3 -21.58 -7.99 -20.35
CA GLU A 3 -21.19 -9.13 -19.53
C GLU A 3 -19.75 -8.96 -19.04
N THR A 4 -19.54 -9.09 -17.73
CA THR A 4 -18.20 -9.17 -17.14
C THR A 4 -17.44 -10.34 -17.75
N LEU A 5 -16.21 -10.12 -18.23
CA LEU A 5 -15.36 -11.20 -18.71
C LEU A 5 -14.75 -11.94 -17.52
N ILE A 6 -15.15 -13.20 -17.37
CA ILE A 6 -14.61 -14.10 -16.34
C ILE A 6 -13.55 -14.97 -16.98
N TYR A 7 -12.29 -14.73 -16.63
CA TYR A 7 -11.16 -15.55 -17.04
C TYR A 7 -10.75 -16.49 -15.91
N LYS A 8 -10.54 -17.76 -16.23
CA LYS A 8 -9.86 -18.71 -15.35
C LYS A 8 -8.64 -19.23 -16.10
N VAL A 9 -7.46 -18.73 -15.76
CA VAL A 9 -6.21 -19.20 -16.34
C VAL A 9 -5.78 -20.42 -15.55
N GLN A 10 -6.01 -21.60 -16.15
CA GLN A 10 -5.61 -22.88 -15.55
C GLN A 10 -4.15 -23.18 -15.88
N GLN A 11 -3.59 -24.19 -15.22
CA GLN A 11 -2.19 -24.60 -15.35
C GLN A 11 -1.71 -24.62 -16.81
N TYR A 12 -0.58 -23.98 -17.10
CA TYR A 12 0.06 -23.88 -18.42
C TYR A 12 -0.67 -23.02 -19.46
N GLN A 13 -1.54 -22.09 -19.04
CA GLN A 13 -2.23 -21.19 -19.96
C GLN A 13 -1.66 -19.77 -19.91
N THR A 14 -1.51 -19.18 -21.09
CA THR A 14 -1.23 -17.75 -21.26
C THR A 14 -2.47 -17.09 -21.84
N ILE A 15 -2.99 -16.09 -21.13
CA ILE A 15 -3.93 -15.13 -21.70
C ILE A 15 -3.13 -13.89 -22.07
N HIS A 16 -3.05 -13.63 -23.36
CA HIS A 16 -2.51 -12.39 -23.91
C HIS A 16 -3.68 -11.58 -24.47
N SER A 17 -3.78 -10.28 -24.17
CA SER A 17 -4.61 -9.39 -24.96
C SER A 17 -4.06 -9.42 -26.40
N LYS A 18 -4.74 -10.12 -27.32
CA LYS A 18 -4.28 -10.27 -28.71
C LYS A 18 -4.53 -9.02 -29.57
N ALA A 19 -5.17 -7.99 -29.00
CA ALA A 19 -5.53 -6.73 -29.63
C ALA A 19 -5.65 -5.65 -28.54
N ILE A 20 -5.67 -4.38 -28.96
CA ILE A 20 -6.09 -3.26 -28.12
C ILE A 20 -7.49 -3.57 -27.59
N ILE A 21 -7.65 -3.63 -26.27
CA ILE A 21 -8.95 -3.86 -25.64
C ILE A 21 -9.36 -2.60 -24.89
N ASP A 22 -10.40 -1.94 -25.41
CA ASP A 22 -11.00 -0.76 -24.80
C ASP A 22 -12.28 -1.16 -24.06
N PHE A 23 -12.20 -1.22 -22.74
CA PHE A 23 -13.35 -1.38 -21.86
C PHE A 23 -13.81 0.00 -21.39
N THR A 24 -15.00 0.43 -21.82
CA THR A 24 -15.52 1.77 -21.48
C THR A 24 -16.93 1.65 -20.90
N ASN A 25 -17.18 2.34 -19.77
CA ASN A 25 -18.50 2.46 -19.13
C ASN A 25 -19.13 1.11 -18.68
N ILE A 26 -18.30 0.18 -18.19
CA ILE A 26 -18.74 -1.15 -17.76
C ILE A 26 -19.11 -1.12 -16.27
N THR A 27 -20.37 -1.37 -15.95
CA THR A 27 -20.86 -1.37 -14.57
C THR A 27 -21.30 -2.76 -14.11
N HIS A 28 -20.69 -3.26 -13.04
CA HIS A 28 -21.07 -4.48 -12.34
C HIS A 28 -21.79 -4.15 -11.03
N GLN A 29 -23.03 -4.64 -10.87
CA GLN A 29 -23.91 -4.31 -9.73
C GLN A 29 -23.79 -5.28 -8.55
N GLY A 30 -23.11 -6.41 -8.74
CA GLY A 30 -22.87 -7.41 -7.69
C GLY A 30 -21.64 -7.10 -6.84
N ASN A 31 -21.38 -7.97 -5.87
CA ASN A 31 -20.27 -7.80 -4.93
C ASN A 31 -18.99 -8.52 -5.37
N THR A 32 -18.95 -9.05 -6.60
CA THR A 32 -17.83 -9.93 -7.01
C THR A 32 -16.59 -9.19 -7.45
N GLY A 33 -16.71 -7.89 -7.79
CA GLY A 33 -15.58 -7.11 -8.27
C GLY A 33 -15.25 -7.34 -9.74
N GLY A 34 -14.30 -6.55 -10.27
CA GLY A 34 -13.74 -6.66 -11.61
C GLY A 34 -14.78 -6.51 -12.71
N SER A 35 -15.33 -5.30 -12.89
CA SER A 35 -16.49 -5.13 -13.79
C SER A 35 -16.19 -5.56 -15.23
N ALA A 36 -14.98 -5.29 -15.70
CA ALA A 36 -14.47 -5.71 -16.99
C ALA A 36 -13.85 -7.10 -16.91
N ILE A 37 -12.90 -7.31 -16.00
CA ILE A 37 -12.13 -8.55 -15.89
C ILE A 37 -12.14 -9.07 -14.46
N LYS A 38 -12.57 -10.33 -14.31
CA LYS A 38 -12.28 -11.13 -13.12
C LYS A 38 -11.40 -12.31 -13.51
N ALA A 39 -10.22 -12.43 -12.91
CA ALA A 39 -9.24 -13.45 -13.27
C ALA A 39 -8.68 -14.21 -12.06
N THR A 40 -8.56 -15.52 -12.20
CA THR A 40 -7.70 -16.34 -11.33
C THR A 40 -6.56 -16.89 -12.16
N ILE A 41 -5.33 -16.60 -11.77
CA ILE A 41 -4.10 -17.06 -12.44
C ILE A 41 -3.49 -18.15 -11.56
N SER A 42 -3.90 -19.39 -11.77
CA SER A 42 -3.42 -20.51 -10.96
C SER A 42 -2.10 -21.05 -11.51
N THR A 43 -1.17 -21.38 -10.62
CA THR A 43 -0.02 -22.22 -10.96
C THR A 43 -0.25 -23.65 -10.48
N GLY A 44 0.42 -24.59 -11.13
CA GLY A 44 0.66 -25.91 -10.54
C GLY A 44 1.66 -25.80 -9.38
N ILE A 45 2.46 -26.84 -9.16
CA ILE A 45 3.44 -26.90 -8.05
C ILE A 45 4.61 -25.89 -8.24
N LEU A 46 4.77 -25.24 -9.41
CA LEU A 46 5.86 -24.30 -9.71
C LEU A 46 5.34 -22.90 -10.14
N PRO A 47 5.98 -21.79 -9.68
CA PRO A 47 5.44 -20.42 -9.78
C PRO A 47 5.45 -19.75 -11.18
N SER A 48 5.79 -20.45 -12.28
CA SER A 48 6.22 -19.78 -13.52
C SER A 48 5.53 -20.21 -14.82
N GLN A 49 4.32 -20.78 -14.80
CA GLN A 49 3.73 -21.37 -16.02
C GLN A 49 2.38 -20.82 -16.49
N SER A 50 1.66 -20.06 -15.66
CA SER A 50 0.40 -19.43 -16.06
C SER A 50 0.57 -17.93 -16.04
N GLN A 51 0.16 -17.25 -17.11
CA GLN A 51 0.42 -15.83 -17.31
C GLN A 51 -0.84 -15.11 -17.77
N MET A 52 -1.05 -13.92 -17.22
CA MET A 52 -1.94 -12.92 -17.80
C MET A 52 -1.09 -11.73 -18.22
N ILE A 53 -1.17 -11.38 -19.50
CA ILE A 53 -0.44 -10.26 -20.09
C ILE A 53 -1.47 -9.29 -20.65
N LEU A 54 -1.49 -8.07 -20.10
CA LEU A 54 -2.26 -6.94 -20.61
C LEU A 54 -1.29 -5.96 -21.26
N ASP A 55 -1.34 -5.89 -22.57
CA ASP A 55 -0.58 -4.90 -23.33
C ASP A 55 -1.53 -4.00 -24.11
N ASP A 56 -1.27 -2.70 -24.09
CA ASP A 56 -2.02 -1.66 -24.81
C ASP A 56 -3.54 -1.74 -24.59
N CYS A 57 -3.95 -1.84 -23.31
CA CYS A 57 -5.35 -1.94 -22.90
C CYS A 57 -5.85 -0.65 -22.25
N LYS A 58 -7.15 -0.37 -22.36
CA LYS A 58 -7.79 0.78 -21.72
C LYS A 58 -9.02 0.36 -20.92
N PHE A 59 -9.10 0.85 -19.70
CA PHE A 59 -10.25 0.71 -18.82
C PHE A 59 -10.71 2.11 -18.41
N GLU A 60 -11.83 2.58 -18.97
CA GLU A 60 -12.40 3.89 -18.67
C GLU A 60 -13.80 3.73 -18.08
N GLU A 61 -14.07 4.40 -16.95
CA GLU A 61 -15.39 4.40 -16.30
C GLU A 61 -15.91 2.99 -15.96
N CYS A 62 -15.00 2.06 -15.63
CA CYS A 62 -15.35 0.72 -15.16
C CYS A 62 -15.70 0.75 -13.66
N ARG A 63 -16.91 0.29 -13.30
CA ARG A 63 -17.49 0.46 -11.96
C ARG A 63 -17.95 -0.85 -11.34
N SER A 64 -17.54 -1.09 -10.10
CA SER A 64 -17.98 -2.18 -9.24
C SER A 64 -18.04 -1.69 -7.79
N GLU A 65 -18.95 -0.75 -7.48
CA GLU A 65 -18.96 -0.02 -6.20
C GLU A 65 -19.16 -0.91 -4.96
N LYS A 66 -19.74 -2.10 -5.13
CA LYS A 66 -19.94 -3.08 -4.06
C LYS A 66 -18.92 -4.23 -4.07
N GLY A 67 -18.10 -4.30 -5.12
CA GLY A 67 -17.11 -5.35 -5.33
C GLY A 67 -15.69 -4.81 -5.39
N ASP A 68 -14.71 -5.68 -5.16
CA ASP A 68 -13.31 -5.25 -5.15
C ASP A 68 -12.73 -5.19 -6.58
N GLY A 69 -12.05 -4.11 -6.91
CA GLY A 69 -11.53 -3.85 -8.24
C GLY A 69 -12.60 -3.27 -9.14
N GLY A 70 -12.54 -1.96 -9.44
CA GLY A 70 -13.53 -1.35 -10.32
C GLY A 70 -13.50 -1.96 -11.71
N ALA A 71 -12.32 -2.03 -12.32
CA ALA A 71 -12.11 -2.65 -13.62
C ALA A 71 -11.69 -4.12 -13.53
N ILE A 72 -10.68 -4.40 -12.69
CA ILE A 72 -10.05 -5.72 -12.62
C ILE A 72 -10.02 -6.25 -11.20
N HIS A 73 -10.41 -7.52 -11.05
CA HIS A 73 -10.22 -8.30 -9.83
C HIS A 73 -9.38 -9.53 -10.14
N THR A 74 -8.25 -9.71 -9.44
CA THR A 74 -7.36 -10.86 -9.67
C THR A 74 -6.97 -11.62 -8.41
N ASP A 75 -6.97 -12.95 -8.51
CA ASP A 75 -6.25 -13.86 -7.60
C ASP A 75 -5.04 -14.46 -8.34
N ILE A 76 -3.84 -14.27 -7.81
CA ILE A 76 -2.60 -14.49 -8.56
C ILE A 76 -1.69 -15.47 -7.82
N TYR A 77 -1.45 -16.60 -8.47
CA TYR A 77 -0.45 -17.60 -8.12
C TYR A 77 0.64 -17.74 -9.19
N GLY A 78 0.46 -17.12 -10.35
CA GLY A 78 1.36 -17.12 -11.50
C GLY A 78 1.81 -15.71 -11.89
N GLN A 79 2.06 -15.46 -13.17
CA GLN A 79 2.56 -14.17 -13.61
C GLN A 79 1.43 -13.24 -14.05
N TYR A 80 1.48 -11.99 -13.59
CA TYR A 80 0.64 -10.91 -14.06
C TYR A 80 1.54 -9.79 -14.57
N ILE A 81 1.47 -9.50 -15.85
CA ILE A 81 2.22 -8.41 -16.48
C ILE A 81 1.22 -7.46 -17.13
N MET A 82 1.39 -6.17 -16.88
CA MET A 82 0.71 -5.14 -17.66
C MET A 82 1.68 -4.11 -18.22
N THR A 83 1.53 -3.71 -19.48
CA THR A 83 2.31 -2.66 -20.16
C THR A 83 1.36 -1.77 -20.95
N SER A 84 1.71 -0.49 -21.12
CA SER A 84 0.94 0.48 -21.93
C SER A 84 -0.56 0.51 -21.60
N THR A 85 -0.92 0.19 -20.35
CA THR A 85 -2.31 -0.04 -19.95
C THR A 85 -2.81 1.09 -19.07
N THR A 86 -4.01 1.60 -19.36
CA THR A 86 -4.57 2.77 -18.66
C THR A 86 -5.87 2.43 -17.92
N PHE A 87 -5.98 2.97 -16.71
CA PHE A 87 -7.18 2.96 -15.87
C PHE A 87 -7.60 4.40 -15.62
N LYS A 88 -8.82 4.74 -16.00
CA LYS A 88 -9.33 6.10 -15.89
C LYS A 88 -10.74 6.13 -15.33
N LYS A 89 -10.97 6.89 -14.27
CA LYS A 89 -12.30 7.06 -13.65
C LYS A 89 -12.96 5.73 -13.25
N CYS A 90 -12.16 4.72 -12.94
CA CYS A 90 -12.66 3.44 -12.47
C CYS A 90 -13.05 3.55 -11.00
N VAL A 91 -14.11 2.84 -10.60
CA VAL A 91 -14.65 2.92 -9.24
C VAL A 91 -14.89 1.52 -8.68
N GLY A 92 -14.30 1.23 -7.52
CA GLY A 92 -14.41 -0.06 -6.85
C GLY A 92 -14.66 0.09 -5.36
N LYS A 93 -15.04 -0.98 -4.67
CA LYS A 93 -15.11 -0.99 -3.20
C LYS A 93 -13.72 -0.77 -2.60
N ASN A 94 -12.80 -1.67 -2.91
CA ASN A 94 -11.34 -1.53 -2.75
C ASN A 94 -10.71 -1.52 -4.15
N GLY A 95 -9.62 -0.80 -4.36
CA GLY A 95 -8.94 -0.80 -5.66
C GLY A 95 -9.80 -0.18 -6.75
N GLY A 96 -9.86 1.15 -6.83
CA GLY A 96 -10.75 1.82 -7.78
C GLY A 96 -10.52 1.37 -9.23
N GLY A 97 -9.27 1.19 -9.64
CA GLY A 97 -8.91 0.51 -10.88
C GLY A 97 -8.83 -1.01 -10.71
N ILE A 98 -7.89 -1.45 -9.88
CA ILE A 98 -7.55 -2.87 -9.73
C ILE A 98 -7.58 -3.27 -8.26
N TYR A 99 -8.14 -4.44 -7.99
CA TYR A 99 -7.89 -5.20 -6.78
C TYR A 99 -7.13 -6.49 -7.12
N SER A 100 -6.02 -6.71 -6.44
CA SER A 100 -5.18 -7.88 -6.66
C SER A 100 -4.79 -8.55 -5.34
N ASN A 101 -5.06 -9.85 -5.26
CA ASN A 101 -4.51 -10.74 -4.26
C ASN A 101 -3.39 -11.57 -4.89
N ASN A 102 -2.14 -11.19 -4.64
CA ASN A 102 -0.94 -11.90 -5.07
C ASN A 102 -0.47 -12.86 -3.98
N GLU A 103 -0.80 -14.14 -4.13
CA GLU A 103 -0.36 -15.13 -3.15
C GLU A 103 1.11 -15.49 -3.31
N ARG A 104 1.58 -15.76 -4.53
CA ARG A 104 2.96 -16.23 -4.78
C ARG A 104 3.48 -15.94 -6.19
N GLY A 105 2.80 -15.05 -6.89
CA GLY A 105 3.02 -14.76 -8.30
C GLY A 105 4.01 -13.64 -8.57
N ASP A 106 4.44 -13.55 -9.83
CA ASP A 106 5.25 -12.43 -10.33
C ASP A 106 4.31 -11.32 -10.84
N TYR A 107 4.11 -10.27 -10.04
CA TYR A 107 3.28 -9.12 -10.41
C TYR A 107 4.13 -7.96 -10.90
N GLN A 108 3.95 -7.59 -12.17
CA GLN A 108 4.72 -6.53 -12.83
C GLN A 108 3.79 -5.51 -13.48
N ILE A 109 3.90 -4.27 -13.02
CA ILE A 109 3.38 -3.11 -13.73
C ILE A 109 4.53 -2.53 -14.54
N GLY A 110 4.46 -2.74 -15.85
CA GLY A 110 5.46 -2.31 -16.82
C GLY A 110 5.32 -0.83 -17.22
N GLN A 111 6.08 -0.45 -18.24
CA GLN A 111 6.16 0.94 -18.70
C GLN A 111 4.82 1.43 -19.27
N SER A 112 4.65 2.76 -19.26
CA SER A 112 3.49 3.44 -19.85
C SER A 112 2.14 3.05 -19.26
N CYS A 113 2.12 2.55 -18.03
CA CYS A 113 0.90 2.29 -17.29
C CYS A 113 0.43 3.53 -16.52
N SER A 114 -0.89 3.72 -16.40
CA SER A 114 -1.44 4.83 -15.62
C SER A 114 -2.77 4.51 -14.93
N PHE A 115 -2.94 5.09 -13.74
CA PHE A 115 -4.16 5.10 -12.95
C PHE A 115 -4.52 6.55 -12.69
N THR A 116 -5.63 7.00 -13.25
CA THR A 116 -6.04 8.40 -13.25
C THR A 116 -7.49 8.56 -12.81
N GLU A 117 -7.74 9.44 -11.85
CA GLU A 117 -9.10 9.72 -11.35
C GLU A 117 -9.83 8.46 -10.84
N CYS A 118 -9.13 7.39 -10.47
CA CYS A 118 -9.74 6.17 -9.94
C CYS A 118 -10.12 6.36 -8.47
N GLN A 119 -11.18 5.68 -8.02
CA GLN A 119 -11.72 5.86 -6.67
C GLN A 119 -12.11 4.55 -5.99
N SER A 120 -11.66 4.35 -4.75
CA SER A 120 -12.31 3.43 -3.83
C SER A 120 -13.43 4.17 -3.09
N VAL A 121 -14.63 3.59 -3.01
CA VAL A 121 -15.81 4.30 -2.45
C VAL A 121 -16.02 4.09 -0.95
N ILE A 122 -15.64 2.92 -0.44
CA ILE A 122 -15.85 2.50 0.97
C ILE A 122 -14.76 1.50 1.38
N GLY A 123 -13.53 1.76 0.96
CA GLY A 123 -12.41 0.81 1.03
C GLY A 123 -11.09 1.52 0.76
N ASN A 124 -10.05 0.74 0.47
CA ASN A 124 -8.69 1.25 0.34
C ASN A 124 -8.18 1.12 -1.11
N GLY A 125 -7.13 1.87 -1.45
CA GLY A 125 -6.51 1.80 -2.77
C GLY A 125 -7.34 2.51 -3.83
N GLY A 126 -7.21 3.83 -3.97
CA GLY A 126 -8.01 4.56 -4.97
C GLY A 126 -7.67 4.14 -6.40
N GLY A 127 -6.39 3.92 -6.72
CA GLY A 127 -5.97 3.31 -7.99
C GLY A 127 -5.87 1.79 -7.91
N LEU A 128 -5.05 1.31 -6.96
CA LEU A 128 -4.69 -0.10 -6.80
C LEU A 128 -4.82 -0.52 -5.34
N TYR A 129 -5.49 -1.65 -5.10
CA TYR A 129 -5.36 -2.41 -3.87
C TYR A 129 -4.51 -3.65 -4.16
N MET A 130 -3.40 -3.81 -3.45
CA MET A 130 -2.48 -4.93 -3.59
C MET A 130 -2.33 -5.66 -2.25
N SER A 131 -2.61 -6.96 -2.25
CA SER A 131 -2.30 -7.88 -1.15
C SER A 131 -1.23 -8.86 -1.61
N ILE A 132 -0.11 -8.94 -0.91
CA ILE A 132 0.98 -9.89 -1.19
C ILE A 132 1.08 -10.85 -0.01
N ILE A 133 0.60 -12.09 -0.12
CA ILE A 133 0.46 -13.00 1.05
C ILE A 133 1.73 -13.83 1.32
N SER A 134 2.48 -14.22 0.29
CA SER A 134 3.72 -15.02 0.40
C SER A 134 4.89 -14.36 -0.35
N LEU A 135 5.86 -15.14 -0.84
CA LEU A 135 7.03 -14.69 -1.65
C LEU A 135 6.65 -14.15 -3.05
N GLY A 136 5.46 -13.56 -3.21
CA GLY A 136 5.05 -12.92 -4.45
C GLY A 136 5.92 -11.72 -4.77
N LYS A 137 6.19 -11.48 -6.05
CA LYS A 137 6.88 -10.26 -6.50
C LYS A 137 5.90 -9.15 -6.79
N PHE A 138 6.30 -7.92 -6.49
CA PHE A 138 5.59 -6.73 -6.92
C PHE A 138 6.58 -5.66 -7.38
N ILE A 139 6.63 -5.44 -8.69
CA ILE A 139 7.55 -4.50 -9.33
C ILE A 139 6.74 -3.50 -10.17
N VAL A 140 7.02 -2.22 -9.98
CA VAL A 140 6.46 -1.09 -10.73
C VAL A 140 7.58 -0.43 -11.52
N ALA A 141 7.47 -0.49 -12.84
CA ALA A 141 8.45 0.05 -13.76
C ALA A 141 8.46 1.58 -13.73
N PRO A 142 9.62 2.21 -14.02
CA PRO A 142 9.76 3.66 -14.09
C PRO A 142 8.72 4.33 -14.98
N GLY A 143 8.12 5.39 -14.44
CA GLY A 143 7.15 6.21 -15.15
C GLY A 143 5.69 5.77 -15.00
N THR A 144 5.41 4.75 -14.18
CA THR A 144 4.03 4.33 -13.90
C THR A 144 3.30 5.42 -13.12
N LEU A 145 2.21 5.94 -13.68
CA LEU A 145 1.52 7.11 -13.14
C LEU A 145 0.35 6.73 -12.23
N PHE A 146 0.33 7.29 -11.03
CA PHE A 146 -0.84 7.32 -10.14
C PHE A 146 -1.19 8.78 -9.87
N LYS A 147 -2.26 9.26 -10.51
CA LYS A 147 -2.65 10.67 -10.46
C LYS A 147 -4.12 10.89 -10.17
N ASP A 148 -4.41 11.87 -9.30
CA ASP A 148 -5.77 12.30 -8.96
C ASP A 148 -6.66 11.14 -8.43
N ASN A 149 -6.06 10.06 -7.91
CA ASN A 149 -6.80 8.91 -7.39
C ASN A 149 -7.25 9.15 -5.94
N GLN A 150 -8.36 8.54 -5.53
CA GLN A 150 -9.01 8.84 -4.27
C GLN A 150 -9.38 7.59 -3.48
N ALA A 151 -8.89 7.48 -2.24
CA ALA A 151 -9.36 6.47 -1.31
C ALA A 151 -10.38 7.07 -0.34
N ARG A 152 -11.65 6.64 -0.43
CA ARG A 152 -12.73 7.16 0.42
C ARG A 152 -13.01 6.27 1.61
N ASN A 153 -13.17 6.89 2.77
CA ASN A 153 -13.65 6.20 3.96
C ASN A 153 -15.17 5.98 3.89
N VAL A 154 -15.68 5.17 4.81
CA VAL A 154 -17.13 5.06 5.05
C VAL A 154 -17.61 6.40 5.63
N SER A 155 -18.01 7.33 4.77
CA SER A 155 -18.71 8.56 5.17
C SER A 155 -20.20 8.28 5.43
N ASP A 156 -20.90 9.25 6.05
CA ASP A 156 -22.35 9.28 6.34
C ASP A 156 -23.30 8.97 5.14
N THR A 157 -22.76 8.74 3.96
CA THR A 157 -23.50 8.38 2.74
C THR A 157 -24.02 6.93 2.74
N ILE A 158 -23.46 6.02 3.57
CA ILE A 158 -24.08 4.71 3.80
C ILE A 158 -25.13 4.85 4.90
N LYS A 159 -26.42 4.82 4.52
CA LYS A 159 -27.56 4.91 5.46
C LYS A 159 -27.58 3.83 6.57
N THR A 160 -26.81 2.76 6.40
CA THR A 160 -26.60 1.68 7.36
C THR A 160 -25.16 1.15 7.24
N PRO A 161 -24.17 1.75 7.92
CA PRO A 161 -22.82 1.19 7.96
C PRO A 161 -22.84 -0.24 8.52
N PRO A 162 -21.89 -1.10 8.12
CA PRO A 162 -21.69 -2.37 8.82
C PRO A 162 -21.44 -2.11 10.32
N THR A 163 -21.90 -2.99 11.20
CA THR A 163 -21.47 -2.97 12.60
C THR A 163 -19.98 -3.30 12.63
N ASN A 164 -19.13 -2.30 12.89
CA ASN A 164 -17.66 -2.37 12.85
C ASN A 164 -17.07 -2.66 11.45
N PRO A 165 -17.09 -1.68 10.51
CA PRO A 165 -16.37 -1.84 9.26
C PRO A 165 -14.86 -1.86 9.54
N PRO A 166 -14.06 -2.62 8.75
CA PRO A 166 -12.61 -2.50 8.80
C PRO A 166 -12.16 -1.08 8.43
N PRO A 167 -10.93 -0.67 8.72
CA PRO A 167 -10.45 0.65 8.33
C PRO A 167 -10.47 0.85 6.80
N THR A 168 -10.96 2.01 6.38
CA THR A 168 -11.14 2.38 4.96
C THR A 168 -10.54 3.76 4.69
N GLY A 169 -10.44 4.19 3.43
CA GLY A 169 -9.93 5.52 3.10
C GLY A 169 -8.41 5.68 3.20
N TYR A 170 -7.67 4.59 3.02
CA TYR A 170 -6.20 4.60 2.99
C TYR A 170 -5.65 4.32 1.59
N GLY A 171 -4.53 4.95 1.24
CA GLY A 171 -3.79 4.67 0.01
C GLY A 171 -4.49 5.20 -1.24
N GLY A 172 -4.49 6.51 -1.44
CA GLY A 172 -5.22 7.13 -2.56
C GLY A 172 -4.76 6.64 -3.93
N GLY A 173 -3.45 6.48 -4.13
CA GLY A 173 -2.90 5.78 -5.29
C GLY A 173 -2.91 4.27 -5.09
N ILE A 174 -2.16 3.81 -4.09
CA ILE A 174 -1.93 2.40 -3.79
C ILE A 174 -2.20 2.15 -2.31
N PHE A 175 -3.00 1.14 -2.01
CA PHE A 175 -2.99 0.47 -0.72
C PHE A 175 -2.26 -0.86 -0.87
N LEU A 176 -1.22 -1.06 -0.08
CA LEU A 176 -0.38 -2.24 -0.10
C LEU A 176 -0.48 -2.96 1.25
N TYR A 177 -0.84 -4.23 1.21
CA TYR A 177 -0.66 -5.15 2.32
C TYR A 177 0.37 -6.21 1.94
N THR A 178 1.30 -6.52 2.85
CA THR A 178 2.20 -7.67 2.72
C THR A 178 2.03 -8.61 3.91
N GLY A 179 1.96 -9.90 3.63
CA GLY A 179 1.53 -10.98 4.51
C GLY A 179 2.39 -11.21 5.75
N ASP A 180 1.77 -11.77 6.78
CA ASP A 180 2.42 -12.20 8.01
C ASP A 180 3.05 -13.57 7.81
N THR A 181 4.30 -13.57 7.36
CA THR A 181 4.94 -14.83 7.00
C THR A 181 5.60 -15.47 8.22
N GLY A 182 4.79 -15.87 9.21
CA GLY A 182 5.21 -16.75 10.31
C GLY A 182 5.63 -18.16 9.86
N TYR A 183 5.73 -18.42 8.55
CA TYR A 183 6.07 -19.70 7.94
C TYR A 183 7.00 -19.60 6.70
N LEU A 184 7.60 -18.44 6.41
CA LEU A 184 8.54 -18.30 5.28
C LEU A 184 9.91 -17.89 5.78
N GLY A 185 10.95 -18.57 5.31
CA GLY A 185 12.33 -18.15 5.55
C GLY A 185 12.63 -16.79 4.91
N ASP A 186 13.19 -15.91 5.72
CA ASP A 186 14.24 -14.89 5.50
C ASP A 186 14.36 -14.11 4.17
N SER A 187 13.36 -14.09 3.27
CA SER A 187 13.61 -13.59 1.89
C SER A 187 12.51 -12.72 1.27
N PHE A 188 11.67 -12.07 2.07
CA PHE A 188 10.84 -10.96 1.61
C PHE A 188 10.78 -9.85 2.67
N PRO A 189 10.90 -8.57 2.26
CA PRO A 189 11.21 -8.09 0.92
C PRO A 189 12.70 -8.25 0.55
N THR A 190 12.99 -8.29 -0.75
CA THR A 190 14.34 -8.19 -1.33
C THR A 190 14.28 -7.31 -2.58
N THR A 191 15.43 -6.77 -2.99
CA THR A 191 15.53 -5.87 -4.16
C THR A 191 15.20 -6.57 -5.49
N THR A 192 14.97 -7.89 -5.46
CA THR A 192 14.58 -8.69 -6.63
C THR A 192 13.10 -9.03 -6.67
N ASN A 193 12.37 -8.88 -5.55
CA ASN A 193 10.95 -9.23 -5.45
C ASN A 193 10.06 -8.03 -5.13
N PHE A 194 10.62 -6.90 -4.73
CA PHE A 194 9.85 -5.70 -4.45
C PHE A 194 10.55 -4.45 -4.99
N ASP A 195 9.83 -3.64 -5.77
CA ASP A 195 10.32 -2.35 -6.23
C ASP A 195 9.16 -1.44 -6.68
N LEU A 196 8.90 -0.37 -5.92
CA LEU A 196 7.97 0.72 -6.25
C LEU A 196 8.69 2.01 -6.66
N SER A 197 10.02 1.99 -6.82
CA SER A 197 10.81 3.18 -7.17
C SER A 197 10.39 3.79 -8.51
N GLY A 198 9.75 3.02 -9.38
CA GLY A 198 9.23 3.50 -10.66
C GLY A 198 7.90 4.25 -10.60
N ALA A 199 7.21 4.28 -9.45
CA ALA A 199 5.91 4.93 -9.31
C ALA A 199 6.03 6.46 -9.30
N LEU A 200 5.14 7.13 -10.02
CA LEU A 200 4.97 8.58 -10.01
C LEU A 200 3.62 8.95 -9.40
N TYR A 201 3.67 9.62 -8.25
CA TYR A 201 2.49 10.04 -7.50
C TYR A 201 2.22 11.53 -7.70
N TYR A 202 0.97 11.88 -8.02
CA TYR A 202 0.56 13.29 -8.15
C TYR A 202 -0.89 13.48 -7.70
N ASN A 203 -1.14 14.39 -6.77
CA ASN A 203 -2.49 14.82 -6.35
C ASN A 203 -3.44 13.67 -5.95
N ASN A 204 -2.90 12.54 -5.50
CA ASN A 204 -3.74 11.50 -4.93
C ASN A 204 -4.25 11.97 -3.56
N THR A 205 -5.42 11.49 -3.14
CA THR A 205 -5.98 11.83 -1.83
C THR A 205 -6.50 10.58 -1.13
N ALA A 206 -6.36 10.53 0.18
CA ALA A 206 -6.93 9.48 1.01
C ALA A 206 -7.59 10.15 2.22
N ASP A 207 -8.80 9.73 2.57
CA ASP A 207 -9.55 10.37 3.65
C ASP A 207 -8.87 10.18 5.02
N ASN A 208 -8.18 9.06 5.24
CA ASN A 208 -7.59 8.70 6.54
C ASN A 208 -6.05 8.67 6.56
N GLY A 209 -5.38 8.29 5.47
CA GLY A 209 -3.91 8.28 5.45
C GLY A 209 -3.29 7.69 4.20
N GLY A 210 -2.03 8.03 3.95
CA GLY A 210 -1.28 7.63 2.76
C GLY A 210 -1.94 8.18 1.52
N GLN A 211 -1.80 9.49 1.31
CA GLN A 211 -2.46 10.16 0.17
C GLN A 211 -2.15 9.46 -1.15
N SER A 212 -0.91 9.00 -1.32
CA SER A 212 -0.47 8.23 -2.47
C SER A 212 -0.27 6.76 -2.15
N LEU A 213 0.51 6.44 -1.11
CA LEU A 213 0.80 5.05 -0.71
C LEU A 213 0.45 4.85 0.77
N TYR A 214 -0.31 3.80 1.05
CA TYR A 214 -0.47 3.29 2.40
C TYR A 214 -0.03 1.83 2.51
N VAL A 215 0.80 1.52 3.50
CA VAL A 215 1.40 0.18 3.68
C VAL A 215 0.96 -0.43 5.01
N VAL A 216 0.43 -1.64 4.97
CA VAL A 216 0.19 -2.49 6.15
C VAL A 216 1.11 -3.70 6.04
N SER A 217 2.06 -3.84 6.96
CA SER A 217 3.09 -4.87 6.83
C SER A 217 3.79 -5.16 8.16
N LEU A 218 3.95 -6.44 8.51
CA LEU A 218 4.90 -6.84 9.56
C LEU A 218 6.37 -6.76 9.13
N SER A 219 6.63 -6.50 7.85
CA SER A 219 7.96 -6.26 7.29
C SER A 219 8.17 -4.79 6.90
N LEU A 220 7.45 -3.87 7.56
CA LEU A 220 7.44 -2.45 7.19
C LEU A 220 8.84 -1.83 7.29
N ASN A 221 9.61 -2.17 8.33
CA ASN A 221 10.96 -1.67 8.51
C ASN A 221 11.88 -2.19 7.40
N GLU A 222 11.80 -3.48 7.07
CA GLU A 222 12.56 -4.10 5.99
C GLU A 222 12.22 -3.50 4.63
N LEU A 223 10.94 -3.23 4.35
CA LEU A 223 10.50 -2.55 3.11
C LEU A 223 11.10 -1.14 2.99
N CYS A 224 11.22 -0.44 4.12
CA CYS A 224 11.72 0.93 4.20
C CYS A 224 13.26 1.00 4.20
N LEU A 225 13.93 0.00 4.74
CA LEU A 225 15.40 -0.05 4.89
C LEU A 225 16.08 -0.90 3.82
N MET A 226 15.31 -1.52 2.93
CA MET A 226 15.85 -2.33 1.85
C MET A 226 16.86 -1.53 1.01
N GLU A 227 18.04 -2.10 0.83
CA GLU A 227 19.16 -1.40 0.22
C GLU A 227 20.01 -2.31 -0.68
N GLN A 228 20.63 -1.70 -1.70
CA GLN A 228 21.78 -2.29 -2.40
C GLN A 228 23.10 -1.69 -1.89
N ILE A 229 23.05 -0.46 -1.39
CA ILE A 229 24.18 0.27 -0.82
C ILE A 229 23.65 1.03 0.39
N ARG A 230 24.40 1.08 1.49
CA ARG A 230 24.06 1.70 2.78
C ARG A 230 23.40 3.09 2.80
N THR A 231 23.32 3.78 1.66
CA THR A 231 22.78 5.14 1.53
C THR A 231 21.51 5.20 0.68
N ASP A 232 20.88 4.06 0.37
CA ASP A 232 19.66 4.03 -0.44
C ASP A 232 18.39 3.55 0.28
N HIS A 233 18.35 3.69 1.61
CA HIS A 233 17.12 3.52 2.39
C HIS A 233 15.93 4.30 1.75
N GLY A 234 14.76 3.68 1.77
CA GLY A 234 13.50 4.19 1.21
C GLY A 234 13.41 4.13 -0.32
N LYS A 235 14.51 3.88 -1.05
CA LYS A 235 14.55 3.95 -2.52
C LYS A 235 13.49 3.08 -3.20
N TYR A 236 13.32 1.85 -2.73
CA TYR A 236 12.46 0.85 -3.35
C TYR A 236 10.98 1.02 -3.03
N ILE A 237 10.60 1.97 -2.17
CA ILE A 237 9.20 2.20 -1.78
C ILE A 237 8.72 3.62 -2.10
N LYS A 238 9.63 4.59 -2.17
CA LYS A 238 9.28 6.02 -2.22
C LYS A 238 8.74 6.52 -3.56
N GLY A 239 9.00 5.82 -4.67
CA GLY A 239 8.67 6.34 -6.01
C GLY A 239 9.32 7.70 -6.26
N ASN A 240 8.52 8.71 -6.62
CA ASN A 240 8.95 10.11 -6.79
C ASN A 240 8.91 10.96 -5.51
N TYR A 241 8.63 10.39 -4.34
CA TYR A 241 8.64 11.14 -3.08
C TYR A 241 10.02 11.70 -2.77
N SER A 242 10.04 12.92 -2.23
CA SER A 242 11.25 13.60 -1.79
C SER A 242 11.10 14.09 -0.35
N ASP A 243 12.08 13.74 0.50
CA ASP A 243 12.13 14.15 1.90
C ASP A 243 12.16 15.69 2.09
N PHE A 244 12.43 16.46 1.04
CA PHE A 244 12.54 17.92 1.11
C PHE A 244 11.30 18.68 0.64
N ILE A 245 10.49 18.11 -0.25
CA ILE A 245 9.43 18.84 -0.96
C ILE A 245 8.09 18.12 -1.03
N SER A 246 8.04 16.81 -0.79
CA SER A 246 6.78 16.07 -0.74
C SER A 246 6.05 16.36 0.57
N ASP A 247 4.72 16.26 0.55
CA ASP A 247 3.90 16.23 1.77
C ASP A 247 4.21 14.94 2.54
N GLU A 248 4.56 15.04 3.82
CA GLU A 248 4.87 13.89 4.66
C GLU A 248 3.73 12.85 4.77
N LYS A 249 2.49 13.25 4.49
CA LYS A 249 1.32 12.38 4.47
C LYS A 249 1.15 11.61 3.15
N GLU A 250 2.01 11.86 2.17
CA GLU A 250 1.97 11.19 0.87
C GLU A 250 2.20 9.69 1.01
N LEU A 251 3.20 9.30 1.82
CA LEU A 251 3.57 7.91 2.08
C LEU A 251 3.43 7.62 3.57
N GLN A 252 2.47 6.75 3.92
CA GLN A 252 2.23 6.35 5.30
C GLN A 252 2.09 4.83 5.41
N GLY A 253 2.16 4.30 6.62
CA GLY A 253 1.91 2.89 6.86
C GLY A 253 1.96 2.53 8.33
N CYS A 254 1.69 1.27 8.64
CA CYS A 254 1.73 0.75 10.01
C CYS A 254 2.26 -0.68 10.05
N TRP A 255 3.00 -0.97 11.12
CA TRP A 255 3.51 -2.30 11.41
C TRP A 255 2.43 -3.14 12.11
N LEU A 256 1.54 -3.72 11.30
CA LEU A 256 0.43 -4.54 11.74
C LEU A 256 0.22 -5.67 10.73
N SER A 257 -0.28 -6.80 11.22
CA SER A 257 -0.95 -7.79 10.36
C SER A 257 -2.22 -7.21 9.74
N ILE A 258 -2.69 -7.83 8.65
CA ILE A 258 -4.01 -7.47 8.11
C ILE A 258 -5.13 -7.80 9.10
N SER A 259 -4.94 -8.82 9.93
CA SER A 259 -5.93 -9.23 10.93
C SER A 259 -6.05 -8.18 12.05
N GLU A 260 -4.94 -7.66 12.54
CA GLU A 260 -4.89 -6.56 13.50
C GLU A 260 -5.45 -5.29 12.86
N PHE A 261 -4.97 -4.92 11.67
CA PHE A 261 -5.46 -3.73 10.96
C PHE A 261 -6.98 -3.77 10.79
N ASN A 262 -7.54 -4.90 10.33
CA ASN A 262 -8.99 -5.04 10.15
C ASN A 262 -9.78 -5.12 11.47
N ALA A 263 -9.13 -5.46 12.58
CA ALA A 263 -9.75 -5.46 13.90
C ALA A 263 -9.83 -4.06 14.52
N LEU A 264 -8.98 -3.12 14.09
CA LEU A 264 -9.04 -1.74 14.53
C LEU A 264 -10.33 -1.07 14.02
N THR A 265 -11.14 -0.57 14.95
CA THR A 265 -12.40 0.09 14.60
C THR A 265 -12.19 1.58 14.35
N PRO A 266 -12.65 2.13 13.20
CA PRO A 266 -12.55 3.56 12.94
C PRO A 266 -13.58 4.43 13.71
N LEU A 267 -14.46 3.84 14.55
CA LEU A 267 -15.73 4.47 14.97
C LEU A 267 -16.04 4.45 16.47
N LEU A 268 -15.06 4.45 17.37
CA LEU A 268 -15.34 4.74 18.77
C LEU A 268 -14.55 5.96 19.21
N ASP A 269 -15.28 6.96 19.70
CA ASP A 269 -14.80 8.10 20.50
C ASP A 269 -14.23 7.59 21.86
N ASP A 270 -13.53 6.47 21.86
CA ASP A 270 -12.76 6.00 23.01
C ASP A 270 -11.33 6.53 22.88
N PRO A 271 -10.92 7.49 23.73
CA PRO A 271 -9.54 7.98 23.77
C PRO A 271 -8.53 6.91 24.24
N LEU A 272 -8.99 5.70 24.61
CA LEU A 272 -8.18 4.55 24.97
C LEU A 272 -7.94 3.63 23.76
N LEU A 273 -7.11 4.11 22.83
CA LEU A 273 -6.06 3.31 22.19
C LEU A 273 -6.49 1.99 21.49
N ASP A 274 -7.22 2.06 20.37
CA ASP A 274 -7.30 0.98 19.36
C ASP A 274 -7.73 1.55 17.98
N ASN A 275 -7.02 2.58 17.51
CA ASN A 275 -7.23 3.17 16.18
C ASN A 275 -5.94 3.13 15.36
N VAL A 276 -6.06 2.95 14.05
CA VAL A 276 -4.96 2.90 13.07
C VAL A 276 -4.00 4.08 13.25
N SER A 277 -4.51 5.26 13.63
CA SER A 277 -3.70 6.46 13.88
C SER A 277 -2.60 6.27 14.93
N PHE A 278 -2.78 5.35 15.89
CA PHE A 278 -1.75 5.04 16.89
C PHE A 278 -0.58 4.26 16.29
N TYR A 279 -0.81 3.44 15.28
CA TYR A 279 0.23 2.63 14.62
C TYR A 279 0.76 3.28 13.33
N GLN A 280 0.01 4.23 12.77
CA GLN A 280 0.35 4.92 11.54
C GLN A 280 1.59 5.81 11.71
N GLN A 281 2.47 5.74 10.71
CA GLN A 281 3.67 6.55 10.58
C GLN A 281 3.83 7.11 9.18
N ASN A 282 4.46 8.27 9.09
CA ASN A 282 5.01 8.77 7.84
C ASN A 282 6.25 7.93 7.52
N LEU A 283 6.30 7.30 6.35
CA LEU A 283 7.32 6.27 6.07
C LEU A 283 8.76 6.82 6.10
N TRP A 284 8.94 8.11 5.83
CA TRP A 284 10.24 8.76 5.88
C TRP A 284 10.91 8.67 7.25
N ARG A 285 10.14 8.55 8.33
CA ARG A 285 10.67 8.37 9.68
C ARG A 285 11.39 7.03 9.87
N LEU A 286 11.15 6.04 9.01
CA LEU A 286 11.78 4.72 9.08
C LEU A 286 13.12 4.67 8.34
N TRP A 287 13.36 5.55 7.36
CA TRP A 287 14.66 5.62 6.66
C TRP A 287 15.49 6.86 6.99
N THR A 288 14.92 7.83 7.70
CA THR A 288 15.61 9.05 8.13
C THR A 288 15.83 9.04 9.65
N PRO A 289 17.08 9.20 10.11
CA PRO A 289 17.36 9.43 11.53
C PRO A 289 16.77 10.76 12.03
N PRO A 290 16.42 10.88 13.33
CA PRO A 290 15.81 12.11 13.84
C PRO A 290 16.74 13.33 13.80
N ASP A 291 16.25 14.43 13.23
CA ASP A 291 16.92 15.74 13.26
C ASP A 291 16.47 16.53 14.52
N PRO A 292 17.39 17.12 15.31
CA PRO A 292 17.03 18.09 16.34
C PRO A 292 16.14 19.23 15.83
N HIS A 293 14.92 19.35 16.39
CA HIS A 293 13.99 20.45 16.12
C HIS A 293 14.60 21.86 16.34
N VAL A 294 15.59 21.96 17.23
CA VAL A 294 16.39 23.18 17.43
C VAL A 294 17.84 22.77 17.44
N SER A 295 18.68 23.45 16.65
CA SER A 295 20.13 23.24 16.68
C SER A 295 20.61 23.41 18.14
N PRO A 296 21.05 22.32 18.79
CA PRO A 296 21.42 22.38 20.19
C PRO A 296 22.63 23.29 20.37
N ASN A 297 22.75 23.89 21.56
CA ASN A 297 23.93 24.65 21.95
C ASN A 297 24.62 23.94 23.12
N PRO A 298 25.80 23.33 22.93
CA PRO A 298 26.64 23.37 21.71
C PRO A 298 26.08 22.53 20.54
N PRO A 299 26.45 22.87 19.28
CA PRO A 299 26.03 22.12 18.11
C PRO A 299 26.42 20.65 18.21
N ILE A 300 25.50 19.77 17.78
CA ILE A 300 25.79 18.36 17.63
C ILE A 300 26.67 18.16 16.38
N PRO A 301 27.74 17.35 16.46
CA PRO A 301 28.55 17.01 15.29
C PRO A 301 27.69 16.45 14.14
N PRO A 302 28.06 16.66 12.87
CA PRO A 302 27.25 16.26 11.71
C PRO A 302 26.87 14.76 11.64
N ASP A 303 27.61 13.89 12.32
CA ASP A 303 27.40 12.44 12.34
C ASP A 303 26.70 11.94 13.62
N ASN A 304 26.26 12.86 14.48
CA ASN A 304 25.59 12.54 15.73
C ASN A 304 24.08 12.83 15.60
N TYR A 305 23.27 11.87 16.05
CA TYR A 305 21.81 11.98 16.02
C TYR A 305 21.24 12.00 17.44
N LEU A 306 20.08 12.64 17.63
CA LEU A 306 19.34 12.60 18.90
C LEU A 306 18.16 11.68 18.79
N TRP A 307 17.93 10.91 19.85
CA TRP A 307 16.84 9.97 19.96
C TRP A 307 16.03 10.27 21.21
N TYR A 308 14.74 10.54 21.04
CA TYR A 308 13.88 11.00 22.11
C TYR A 308 13.12 9.82 22.73
N VAL A 309 13.25 9.66 24.05
CA VAL A 309 12.54 8.64 24.83
C VAL A 309 11.72 9.35 25.91
N GLN A 310 10.43 9.00 25.99
CA GLN A 310 9.52 9.60 26.96
C GLN A 310 8.69 8.52 27.66
N PHE A 311 8.92 8.35 28.96
CA PHE A 311 8.15 7.43 29.79
C PHE A 311 7.55 8.11 31.02
N ARG A 312 6.25 7.89 31.24
CA ARG A 312 5.57 8.18 32.50
C ARG A 312 4.69 6.98 32.83
N LEU A 313 4.81 6.45 34.05
CA LEU A 313 4.14 5.21 34.49
C LEU A 313 2.62 5.19 34.22
N ASN A 314 1.96 6.33 34.42
CA ASN A 314 0.53 6.53 34.17
C ASN A 314 0.28 7.54 33.03
N GLY A 315 1.26 7.72 32.14
CA GLY A 315 1.14 8.60 30.98
C GLY A 315 0.49 7.91 29.80
N GLN A 316 -0.11 8.72 28.94
CA GLN A 316 -0.73 8.32 27.68
C GLN A 316 -0.11 9.09 26.52
N TYR A 317 0.01 8.42 25.37
CA TYR A 317 0.36 9.02 24.09
C TYR A 317 -0.77 9.96 23.62
N PRO A 318 -0.47 11.12 23.00
CA PRO A 318 0.87 11.67 22.72
C PRO A 318 1.43 12.55 23.85
N TYR A 319 0.68 12.81 24.92
CA TYR A 319 0.99 13.94 25.82
C TYR A 319 1.99 13.64 26.93
N SER A 320 2.03 12.40 27.41
CA SER A 320 2.75 12.08 28.65
C SER A 320 3.52 10.77 28.61
N ARG A 321 3.46 10.05 27.49
CA ARG A 321 4.26 8.85 27.22
C ARG A 321 4.44 8.73 25.71
N GLY A 322 5.62 8.30 25.28
CA GLY A 322 5.89 7.92 23.90
C GLY A 322 5.18 6.63 23.49
N ARG A 323 5.47 6.14 22.28
CA ARG A 323 4.96 4.86 21.76
C ARG A 323 6.10 4.07 21.12
N ASP A 324 6.14 2.78 21.41
CA ASP A 324 7.12 1.85 20.83
C ASP A 324 6.58 1.33 19.51
N VAL A 325 6.75 2.13 18.46
CA VAL A 325 6.39 1.83 17.07
C VAL A 325 7.58 2.15 16.18
N PHE A 326 7.79 1.38 15.10
CA PHE A 326 8.88 1.66 14.16
C PHE A 326 8.77 3.09 13.60
N GLY A 327 9.90 3.78 13.53
CA GLY A 327 9.97 5.21 13.22
C GLY A 327 9.83 6.15 14.42
N CYS A 328 9.66 5.67 15.67
CA CYS A 328 9.63 6.53 16.86
C CYS A 328 11.01 7.17 17.16
N GLY A 329 11.08 8.02 18.18
CA GLY A 329 12.35 8.62 18.61
C GLY A 329 12.56 10.04 18.10
N TRP A 330 11.52 10.62 17.50
CA TRP A 330 11.43 12.04 17.18
C TRP A 330 10.98 12.84 18.41
N TYR A 331 11.25 14.14 18.43
CA TYR A 331 10.86 15.00 19.55
C TYR A 331 9.32 15.06 19.75
N ASP A 332 8.58 14.98 18.65
CA ASP A 332 7.11 15.00 18.59
C ASP A 332 6.50 13.59 18.59
N ASP A 333 7.33 12.56 18.51
CA ASP A 333 6.92 11.15 18.56
C ASP A 333 8.01 10.28 19.20
N PRO A 334 8.25 10.47 20.51
CA PRO A 334 9.31 9.78 21.22
C PRO A 334 8.98 8.29 21.39
N CYS A 335 10.01 7.45 21.48
CA CYS A 335 9.84 6.07 21.90
C CYS A 335 9.40 6.00 23.37
N ALA A 336 8.65 4.97 23.75
CA ALA A 336 8.20 4.78 25.12
C ALA A 336 9.26 4.12 26.01
N SER A 337 10.16 3.33 25.43
CA SER A 337 11.23 2.63 26.13
C SER A 337 12.62 2.92 25.54
N LEU A 338 13.65 2.80 26.38
CA LEU A 338 15.04 2.95 25.95
C LEU A 338 15.47 1.77 25.09
N ASP A 339 15.05 0.55 25.43
CA ASP A 339 15.42 -0.66 24.69
C ASP A 339 14.92 -0.58 23.23
N PHE A 340 13.65 -0.20 23.03
CA PHE A 340 13.10 -0.02 21.69
C PHE A 340 13.79 1.11 20.92
N ALA A 341 14.16 2.21 21.59
CA ALA A 341 14.93 3.28 20.96
C ALA A 341 16.32 2.81 20.51
N LEU A 342 16.97 1.90 21.24
CA LEU A 342 18.26 1.32 20.85
C LEU A 342 18.12 0.40 19.63
N ASP A 343 17.01 -0.35 19.53
CA ASP A 343 16.71 -1.16 18.35
C ASP A 343 16.52 -0.23 17.13
N GLU A 344 15.75 0.84 17.26
CA GLU A 344 15.56 1.82 16.19
C GLU A 344 16.85 2.49 15.72
N ILE A 345 17.75 2.84 16.66
CA ILE A 345 19.09 3.34 16.35
C ILE A 345 19.86 2.32 15.50
N SER A 346 19.78 1.05 15.87
CA SER A 346 20.49 -0.04 15.20
C SER A 346 19.94 -0.34 13.81
N TYR A 347 18.67 -0.03 13.54
CA TYR A 347 18.06 -0.19 12.23
C TYR A 347 18.35 0.97 11.28
N ARG A 348 18.42 2.20 11.78
CA ARG A 348 18.52 3.41 10.95
C ARG A 348 19.94 3.95 10.73
N LEU A 349 20.94 3.44 11.46
CA LEU A 349 22.36 3.78 11.31
C LEU A 349 23.18 2.56 10.88
#